data_AF-A0A3M1XP59-F1
#
_entry.id   AF-A0A3M1XP59-F1
#
_cell.length_a   1.000
_cell.length_b   1.000
_cell.length_c   1.000
_cell.angle_alpha   90.00
_cell.angle_beta   90.00
_cell.angle_gamma   90.00
#
_symmetry.space_group_name_H-M   'P 1'
#
loop_
_entity.id
_entity.type
_entity.pdbx_description
1 polymer ?
#
loop_
_entity_poly.entity_id
_entity_poly.type
_entity_poly.pdbx_seq_one_letter_code
_entity_poly.pdbx_strand_id
1 'polypeptide(L)'
;MSPESIVHTVALAHQFHSAFSPDQVFSLLREPLSRPAFQQQMEALIARGVLHYRDGRLFLPGVNGAYRIRQNYSREIFRRQRPYLQVLVRLPWVRFVGLTGANAFESCP
;
A
#
# COMPACT_ATOMS: atom_id res chain seq x y z
N MET A 1 17.99 -14.03 -11.89
CA MET A 1 16.99 -13.55 -10.91
C MET A 1 15.77 -14.44 -10.97
N SER A 2 15.26 -14.87 -9.82
CA SER A 2 13.97 -15.57 -9.79
C SER A 2 12.83 -14.52 -9.70
N PRO A 3 11.73 -14.70 -10.44
CA PRO A 3 10.52 -13.89 -10.31
C PRO A 3 9.97 -13.83 -8.88
N GLU A 4 10.44 -14.73 -8.01
CA GLU A 4 10.06 -14.84 -6.60
C GLU A 4 10.47 -13.61 -5.79
N SER A 5 11.60 -12.93 -6.09
CA SER A 5 11.99 -11.71 -5.35
C SER A 5 10.93 -10.61 -5.47
N ILE A 6 10.28 -10.46 -6.63
CA ILE A 6 9.17 -9.52 -6.85
C ILE A 6 7.97 -9.94 -5.99
N VAL A 7 7.61 -11.22 -6.04
CA VAL A 7 6.50 -11.79 -5.28
C VAL A 7 6.71 -11.64 -3.77
N HIS A 8 7.92 -11.92 -3.26
CA HIS A 8 8.27 -11.75 -1.85
C HIS A 8 8.21 -10.29 -1.41
N THR A 9 8.63 -9.35 -2.25
CA THR A 9 8.54 -7.91 -1.93
C THR A 9 7.07 -7.47 -1.82
N VAL A 10 6.21 -7.95 -2.71
CA VAL A 10 4.76 -7.71 -2.62
C VAL A 10 4.15 -8.41 -1.38
N ALA A 11 4.55 -9.65 -1.10
CA ALA A 11 4.10 -10.39 0.08
C ALA A 11 4.46 -9.68 1.38
N LEU A 12 5.67 -9.11 1.47
CA LEU A 12 6.13 -8.33 2.61
C LEU A 12 5.21 -7.13 2.86
N ALA A 13 4.81 -6.40 1.81
CA ALA A 13 3.86 -5.29 1.94
C ALA A 13 2.56 -5.75 2.62
N HIS A 14 2.06 -6.92 2.23
CA HIS A 14 0.80 -7.47 2.74
C HIS A 14 0.89 -7.93 4.20
N GLN A 15 2.05 -8.42 4.65
CA GLN A 15 2.28 -8.72 6.07
C GLN A 15 2.07 -7.48 6.95
N PHE A 16 2.42 -6.30 6.44
CA PHE A 16 2.19 -5.02 7.11
C PHE A 16 0.87 -4.35 6.72
N HIS A 17 -0.07 -5.12 6.15
CA HIS A 17 -1.38 -4.62 5.72
C HIS A 17 -1.30 -3.44 4.73
N SER A 18 -0.24 -3.41 3.94
CA SER A 18 0.02 -2.43 2.91
C SER A 18 0.06 -3.10 1.52
N ALA A 19 0.17 -2.28 0.49
CA ALA A 19 0.38 -2.73 -0.89
C ALA A 19 1.23 -1.69 -1.60
N PHE A 20 2.23 -2.17 -2.35
CA PHE A 20 3.18 -1.33 -3.06
C PHE A 20 2.76 -1.09 -4.50
N SER A 21 3.11 0.10 -4.99
CA SER A 21 3.15 0.38 -6.43
C SER A 21 4.34 -0.35 -7.09
N PRO A 22 4.31 -0.54 -8.42
CA PRO A 22 5.44 -1.09 -9.16
C PRO A 22 6.77 -0.37 -8.88
N ASP A 23 6.73 0.96 -8.78
CA ASP A 23 7.91 1.78 -8.51
C ASP A 23 8.48 1.55 -7.11
N GLN A 24 7.60 1.41 -6.11
CA GLN A 24 8.01 1.06 -4.75
C GLN A 24 8.64 -0.34 -4.71
N VAL A 25 8.02 -1.32 -5.38
CA VAL A 25 8.61 -2.67 -5.49
C VAL A 25 9.98 -2.59 -6.14
N PHE A 26 10.11 -1.90 -7.28
CA PHE A 26 11.39 -1.72 -7.97
C PHE A 26 12.45 -1.08 -7.07
N SER A 27 12.10 -0.02 -6.33
CA SER A 27 13.03 0.68 -5.43
C SER A 27 13.49 -0.17 -4.24
N LEU A 28 12.66 -1.12 -3.80
CA LEU A 28 12.92 -1.98 -2.64
C LEU A 28 13.64 -3.27 -3.02
N LEU A 29 13.64 -3.64 -4.31
CA LEU A 29 14.48 -4.72 -4.82
C LEU A 29 15.94 -4.30 -4.65
N ARG A 30 16.67 -4.98 -3.77
CA ARG A 30 18.10 -4.73 -3.51
C ARG A 30 19.03 -5.33 -4.56
N GLU A 31 18.49 -5.81 -5.67
CA GLU A 31 19.23 -6.56 -6.68
C GLU A 31 19.40 -5.73 -7.97
N PRO A 32 20.52 -5.86 -8.68
CA PRO A 32 20.78 -5.11 -9.92
C PRO A 32 19.87 -5.62 -11.04
N LEU A 33 18.71 -4.98 -11.19
CA LEU A 33 17.76 -5.24 -12.27
C LEU A 33 17.49 -3.95 -13.03
N SER A 34 17.56 -4.02 -14.37
CA SER A 34 17.16 -2.88 -15.19
C SER A 34 15.64 -2.69 -15.13
N ARG A 35 15.18 -1.44 -15.19
CA ARG A 35 13.75 -1.13 -15.18
C ARG A 35 12.94 -1.86 -16.28
N PRO A 36 13.45 -2.01 -17.52
CA PRO A 36 12.78 -2.79 -18.55
C PRO A 36 12.65 -4.28 -18.18
N ALA A 37 13.70 -4.88 -17.60
CA ALA A 37 13.67 -6.29 -17.20
C ALA A 37 12.70 -6.52 -16.03
N PHE A 38 12.65 -5.60 -15.07
CA PHE A 38 11.65 -5.60 -14.01
C PHE A 38 10.24 -5.59 -14.56
N GLN A 39 9.97 -4.68 -15.49
CA GLN A 39 8.65 -4.51 -16.06
C GLN A 39 8.18 -5.76 -16.81
N GLN A 40 9.07 -6.35 -17.62
CA GLN A 40 8.79 -7.61 -18.32
C GLN A 40 8.49 -8.78 -17.36
N GLN A 41 9.26 -8.92 -16.29
CA GLN A 41 9.03 -9.98 -15.30
C GLN A 41 7.73 -9.77 -14.52
N MET A 42 7.45 -8.53 -14.13
CA MET A 42 6.20 -8.16 -13.46
C MET A 42 4.99 -8.44 -14.35
N GLU A 43 5.03 -8.06 -15.62
CA GLU A 43 3.97 -8.32 -16.59
C GLU A 43 3.76 -9.83 -16.80
N ALA A 44 4.84 -10.62 -16.86
CA ALA A 44 4.76 -12.07 -16.93
C ALA A 44 4.10 -12.70 -15.68
N LEU A 45 4.39 -12.18 -14.48
CA LEU A 45 3.76 -12.61 -13.24
C LEU A 45 2.27 -12.26 -13.19
N ILE A 46 1.90 -11.09 -13.73
CA ILE A 46 0.50 -10.67 -13.85
C ILE A 46 -0.24 -11.56 -14.85
N ALA A 47 0.35 -11.82 -16.02
CA ALA A 47 -0.23 -12.68 -17.05
C ALA A 47 -0.47 -14.12 -16.56
N ARG A 48 0.39 -14.62 -15.67
CA ARG A 48 0.25 -15.94 -15.02
C ARG A 48 -0.73 -15.95 -13.85
N GLY A 49 -1.30 -14.80 -13.46
CA GLY A 49 -2.19 -14.67 -12.32
C GLY A 49 -1.52 -14.80 -10.95
N VAL A 50 -0.18 -14.76 -10.91
CA VAL A 50 0.60 -14.78 -9.65
C VAL A 50 0.53 -13.42 -8.95
N LEU A 51 0.42 -12.35 -9.72
CA LEU A 51 0.21 -10.99 -9.24
C LEU A 51 -1.03 -10.39 -9.87
N HIS A 52 -1.68 -9.49 -9.14
CA HIS A 52 -2.76 -8.66 -9.65
C HIS A 52 -2.38 -7.19 -9.54
N TYR A 53 -2.55 -6.45 -10.63
CA TYR A 53 -2.40 -5.00 -10.62
C TYR A 53 -3.79 -4.35 -10.57
N ARG A 54 -4.06 -3.57 -9.52
CA ARG A 54 -5.30 -2.79 -9.37
C ARG A 54 -5.05 -1.48 -8.64
N ASP A 55 -5.74 -0.43 -9.06
CA ASP A 55 -5.72 0.88 -8.40
C ASP A 55 -4.28 1.41 -8.17
N GLY A 56 -3.36 1.15 -9.12
CA GLY A 56 -1.96 1.57 -9.04
C GLY A 56 -1.06 0.68 -8.17
N ARG A 57 -1.55 -0.45 -7.65
CA ARG A 57 -0.86 -1.30 -6.68
C ARG A 57 -0.85 -2.78 -7.07
N LEU A 58 0.16 -3.48 -6.58
CA LEU A 58 0.37 -4.92 -6.79
C LEU A 58 -0.16 -5.72 -5.60
N PHE A 59 -0.84 -6.83 -5.90
CA PHE A 59 -1.45 -7.71 -4.91
C PHE A 59 -1.18 -9.19 -5.22
N LEU A 60 -1.05 -9.99 -4.16
CA LEU A 60 -1.17 -11.43 -4.26
C LEU A 60 -2.64 -11.86 -4.41
N PRO A 61 -2.90 -13.04 -5.01
CA PRO A 61 -4.24 -13.61 -5.12
C PRO A 61 -4.88 -13.75 -3.74
N GLY A 62 -6.18 -13.44 -3.64
CA GLY A 62 -6.94 -13.54 -2.39
C GLY A 62 -6.69 -12.42 -1.36
N VAL A 63 -5.62 -11.63 -1.47
CA VAL A 63 -5.32 -10.56 -0.49
C VAL A 63 -6.14 -9.28 -0.73
N ASN A 64 -6.51 -8.99 -1.98
CA ASN A 64 -7.21 -7.76 -2.37
C ASN A 64 -8.54 -7.54 -1.60
N GLY A 65 -9.31 -8.61 -1.37
CA GLY A 65 -10.59 -8.52 -0.65
C GLY A 65 -10.42 -8.09 0.82
N ALA A 66 -9.53 -8.78 1.54
CA ALA A 66 -9.22 -8.45 2.94
C ALA A 66 -8.63 -7.04 3.09
N TYR A 67 -7.80 -6.63 2.12
CA TYR A 67 -7.24 -5.29 2.07
C TYR A 67 -8.30 -4.20 1.90
N ARG A 68 -9.25 -4.39 0.97
CA ARG A 68 -10.36 -3.45 0.76
C ARG A 68 -11.26 -3.31 1.98
N ILE A 69 -11.60 -4.42 2.64
CA ILE A 69 -12.41 -4.40 3.87
C ILE A 69 -11.72 -3.56 4.95
N ARG A 70 -10.41 -3.76 5.16
CA ARG A 70 -9.63 -3.00 6.14
C ARG A 70 -9.50 -1.52 5.79
N GLN A 71 -9.29 -1.19 4.51
CA GLN A 71 -9.28 0.21 4.06
C GLN A 71 -10.62 0.90 4.32
N ASN A 72 -11.74 0.24 4.00
CA ASN A 72 -13.07 0.78 4.24
C ASN A 72 -13.32 1.00 5.73
N TYR A 73 -12.97 0.03 6.57
CA TYR A 73 -13.08 0.15 8.02
C TYR A 73 -12.22 1.31 8.57
N SER A 74 -10.99 1.46 8.09
CA SER A 74 -10.10 2.56 8.50
C SER A 74 -10.68 3.93 8.10
N ARG A 75 -11.25 4.05 6.90
CA ARG A 75 -11.92 5.27 6.44
C ARG A 75 -13.18 5.59 7.24
N GLU A 76 -13.94 4.57 7.62
CA GLU A 76 -15.13 4.74 8.45
C GLU A 76 -14.77 5.27 9.84
N ILE A 77 -13.74 4.70 10.48
CA ILE A 77 -13.19 5.22 11.74
C ILE A 77 -12.75 6.67 11.55
N PHE A 78 -12.01 6.99 10.48
CA PHE A 78 -11.57 8.36 10.23
C PHE A 78 -12.75 9.32 10.11
N ARG A 79 -13.77 8.99 9.31
CA ARG A 79 -14.97 9.84 9.16
C ARG A 79 -15.67 10.08 10.49
N ARG A 80 -15.78 9.04 11.33
CA ARG A 80 -16.40 9.14 12.66
C ARG A 80 -15.59 10.00 13.62
N GLN A 81 -14.26 9.92 13.55
CA GLN A 81 -13.37 10.65 14.46
C GLN A 81 -13.04 12.07 13.97
N ARG A 82 -13.24 12.36 12.68
CA ARG A 82 -12.91 13.64 12.03
C ARG A 82 -13.39 14.89 12.81
N PRO A 83 -14.61 14.96 13.35
CA PRO A 83 -15.05 16.14 14.10
C PRO A 83 -14.17 16.43 15.33
N TYR A 84 -13.75 15.40 16.06
CA TYR A 84 -12.88 15.53 17.22
C TYR A 84 -11.46 15.92 16.82
N LEU A 85 -10.94 15.32 15.75
CA LEU A 85 -9.61 15.64 15.21
C LEU A 85 -9.53 17.09 14.73
N GLN A 86 -10.61 17.62 14.15
CA GLN A 86 -10.72 19.03 13.76
C GLN A 86 -10.69 20.01 14.94
N VAL A 87 -11.14 19.59 16.12
CA VAL A 87 -11.00 20.40 17.34
C VAL A 87 -9.55 20.36 17.83
N LEU A 88 -8.94 19.17 17.85
CA LEU A 88 -7.55 18.98 18.30
C LEU A 88 -6.54 19.76 17.45
N VAL A 89 -6.72 19.79 16.12
CA VAL A 89 -5.79 20.51 15.22
C VAL A 89 -5.79 22.03 15.42
N ARG A 90 -6.86 22.58 16.02
CA ARG A 90 -6.99 24.03 16.30
C ARG A 90 -6.31 24.45 17.61
N LEU A 91 -5.79 23.51 18.40
CA LEU A 91 -5.09 23.83 19.64
C LEU A 91 -3.72 24.45 19.32
N PRO A 92 -3.32 25.54 19.99
CA PRO A 92 -2.14 26.33 19.61
C PRO A 92 -0.80 25.59 19.77
N TRP A 93 -0.77 24.49 20.53
CA TRP A 93 0.40 23.62 20.69
C TRP A 93 0.39 22.38 19.79
N VAL A 94 -0.70 22.12 19.07
CA VAL A 94 -0.80 20.97 18.16
C VAL A 94 -0.26 21.36 16.79
N ARG A 95 0.78 20.65 16.34
CA ARG A 95 1.42 20.88 15.03
C ARG A 95 0.88 20.00 13.91
N PHE A 96 0.42 18.80 14.26
CA PHE A 96 -0.08 17.81 13.31
C PHE A 96 -0.96 16.80 14.03
N VAL A 97 -2.04 16.39 13.36
CA VAL A 97 -2.88 15.26 13.78
C VAL A 97 -2.96 14.29 12.60
N GLY A 98 -2.49 13.06 12.82
CA GLY A 98 -2.54 11.99 11.84
C GLY A 98 -3.16 10.74 12.44
N LEU A 99 -3.97 10.04 11.66
CA LEU A 99 -4.53 8.74 12.03
C LEU A 99 -3.72 7.65 11.34
N THR A 100 -2.85 6.96 12.07
CA THR A 100 -2.04 5.90 11.48
C THR A 100 -2.84 4.60 11.40
N GLY A 101 -2.99 4.05 10.20
CA GLY A 101 -3.73 2.82 9.91
C GLY A 101 -3.50 2.37 8.48
N ALA A 102 -4.17 1.29 8.05
CA ALA A 102 -3.81 0.50 6.88
C ALA A 102 -3.51 1.31 5.60
N ASN A 103 -4.15 2.46 5.33
CA ASN A 103 -3.71 3.42 4.30
C ASN A 103 -4.33 4.81 4.46
N ALA A 104 -4.10 5.51 5.56
CA ALA A 104 -4.57 6.90 5.66
C ALA A 104 -3.49 7.78 6.28
N PHE A 105 -2.59 8.31 5.46
CA PHE A 105 -2.11 9.67 5.73
C PHE A 105 -3.25 10.62 5.36
N GLU A 106 -4.37 10.56 6.10
CA GLU A 106 -5.37 11.61 6.06
C GLU A 106 -4.98 12.59 7.17
N SER A 107 -4.35 13.69 6.77
CA SER A 107 -4.08 14.82 7.65
C SER A 107 -5.30 15.73 7.67
N CYS A 108 -5.67 16.20 8.85
CA CYS A 108 -6.52 17.39 8.94
C CYS A 108 -5.61 18.62 8.75
N PRO A 109 -5.92 19.56 7.85
CA PRO A 109 -5.29 20.86 7.84
C PRO A 109 -5.62 21.65 9.11
#